data_AF-A0AAV2JYD7-F1
#
_entry.id   AF-A0AAV2JYD7-F1
#
_cell.length_a   1.000
_cell.length_b   1.000
_cell.length_c   1.000
_cell.angle_alpha   90.00
_cell.angle_beta   90.00
_cell.angle_gamma   90.00
#
_symmetry.space_group_name_H-M   'P 1'
#
loop_
_entity.id
_entity.type
_entity.pdbx_description
1 polymer ?
#
loop_
_entity_poly.entity_id
_entity_poly.type
_entity_poly.pdbx_seq_one_letter_code
_entity_poly.pdbx_strand_id
1 'polypeptide(L)'
;MLHSHYFTTKIYISIPHVDHGVTASKERMASTSVGRRLVACLLNISEARRKDLVETVAKAALYDPKGVRREGTTVLNIFNDHDYNRSVITIVSAIDSIREAVLSACEKACSLIDMRAHSGGHPCLGAVDLIPLYPLGEDVLPQDCASEARGVWYHGVPVSLGLCVLSAGVGLEES
;
A
#
# COMPACT_ATOMS: atom_id res chain seq x y z
N MET A 1 -35.16 -11.82 8.97
CA MET A 1 -33.85 -12.39 9.35
C MET A 1 -32.82 -11.79 8.41
N LEU A 2 -31.85 -11.06 8.95
CA LEU A 2 -30.98 -10.14 8.21
C LEU A 2 -30.06 -10.87 7.21
N HIS A 3 -29.95 -10.26 6.03
CA HIS A 3 -29.01 -10.58 4.96
C HIS A 3 -27.57 -10.26 5.38
N SER A 4 -26.61 -11.11 4.99
CA SER A 4 -25.20 -10.73 4.87
C SER A 4 -24.62 -11.40 3.63
N HIS A 5 -24.81 -10.75 2.48
CA HIS A 5 -24.01 -10.96 1.28
C HIS A 5 -22.76 -10.10 1.40
N TYR A 6 -21.56 -10.69 1.37
CA TYR A 6 -20.38 -10.09 0.73
C TYR A 6 -19.40 -11.22 0.34
N PHE A 7 -19.72 -11.91 -0.74
CA PHE A 7 -18.73 -12.59 -1.57
C PHE A 7 -18.31 -11.58 -2.64
N THR A 8 -17.04 -11.17 -2.69
CA THR A 8 -16.50 -10.54 -3.89
C THR A 8 -15.14 -11.15 -4.23
N THR A 9 -15.18 -12.34 -4.81
CA THR A 9 -14.11 -12.78 -5.71
C THR A 9 -14.32 -12.05 -7.04
N LYS A 10 -13.40 -11.16 -7.43
CA LYS A 10 -13.29 -10.73 -8.83
C LYS A 10 -11.81 -10.66 -9.22
N ILE A 11 -11.35 -11.76 -9.78
CA ILE A 11 -10.17 -11.85 -10.63
C ILE A 11 -10.65 -11.49 -12.04
N TYR A 12 -10.05 -10.48 -12.68
CA TYR A 12 -10.15 -10.29 -14.13
C TYR A 12 -8.78 -9.93 -14.71
N ILE A 13 -8.27 -10.83 -15.55
CA ILE A 13 -7.14 -10.60 -16.46
C ILE A 13 -7.72 -10.63 -17.88
N SER A 14 -7.51 -9.56 -18.65
CA SER A 14 -7.32 -9.64 -20.11
C SER A 14 -6.78 -8.31 -20.65
N ILE A 15 -5.65 -8.36 -21.37
CA ILE A 15 -5.07 -7.28 -22.20
C ILE A 15 -4.90 -7.88 -23.61
N PRO A 16 -5.50 -7.31 -24.68
CA PRO A 16 -4.77 -6.45 -25.65
C PRO A 16 -5.67 -5.30 -26.19
N HIS A 17 -5.24 -4.22 -26.84
CA HIS A 17 -4.17 -3.95 -27.80
C HIS A 17 -3.86 -2.42 -27.80
N VAL A 18 -2.66 -2.03 -28.20
CA VAL A 18 -2.15 -0.66 -28.30
C VAL A 18 -2.52 -0.08 -29.67
N ASP A 19 -3.01 1.17 -29.75
CA ASP A 19 -2.45 2.14 -30.70
C ASP A 19 -2.80 3.62 -30.46
N HIS A 20 -1.70 4.38 -30.44
CA HIS A 20 -1.35 5.76 -30.77
C HIS A 20 -2.39 6.85 -31.05
N GLY A 21 -2.20 7.99 -30.36
CA GLY A 21 -2.28 9.31 -30.96
C GLY A 21 -3.01 10.36 -30.13
N VAL A 22 -2.30 11.37 -29.64
CA VAL A 22 -2.55 12.80 -29.89
C VAL A 22 -1.55 13.64 -29.08
N THR A 23 -0.82 14.47 -29.82
CA THR A 23 0.05 15.56 -29.36
C THR A 23 -0.79 16.76 -28.93
N ALA A 24 -0.53 17.31 -27.75
CA ALA A 24 -0.84 18.71 -27.44
C ALA A 24 0.09 19.21 -26.34
N SER A 25 1.00 20.10 -26.72
CA SER A 25 1.86 20.88 -25.85
C SER A 25 1.03 21.88 -25.04
N LYS A 26 1.15 21.80 -23.72
CA LYS A 26 0.85 22.94 -22.84
C LYS A 26 1.73 22.84 -21.60
N GLU A 27 2.85 23.55 -21.63
CA GLU A 27 3.67 23.80 -20.43
C GLU A 27 2.79 24.50 -19.40
N ARG A 28 2.35 23.74 -18.40
CA ARG A 28 1.75 24.26 -17.19
C ARG A 28 2.89 24.27 -16.17
N MET A 29 3.40 25.46 -15.83
CA MET A 29 4.28 25.60 -14.67
C MET A 29 3.46 25.26 -13.42
N ALA A 30 3.54 24.00 -13.00
CA ALA A 30 2.88 23.51 -11.80
C ALA A 30 3.70 23.94 -10.58
N SER A 31 3.08 24.77 -9.73
CA SER A 31 3.57 25.03 -8.38
C SER A 31 3.70 23.69 -7.64
N THR A 32 4.93 23.31 -7.29
CA THR A 32 5.33 22.05 -6.67
C THR A 32 4.99 22.02 -5.17
N SER A 33 3.74 22.34 -4.81
CA SER A 33 3.31 22.18 -3.42
C SER A 33 3.16 20.69 -3.12
N VAL A 34 3.89 20.18 -2.12
CA VAL A 34 3.87 18.79 -1.66
C VAL A 34 2.46 18.22 -1.52
N GLY A 35 1.50 19.05 -1.07
CA GLY A 35 0.09 18.66 -0.93
C GLY A 35 -0.61 18.20 -2.22
N ARG A 36 -0.16 18.65 -3.40
CA ARG A 36 -0.76 18.28 -4.70
C ARG A 36 -0.24 16.96 -5.26
N ARG A 37 0.87 16.43 -4.72
CA ARG A 37 1.49 15.17 -5.17
C ARG A 37 1.46 14.08 -4.09
N LEU A 38 0.40 14.07 -3.28
CA LEU A 38 0.21 13.10 -2.20
C LEU A 38 -0.45 11.81 -2.67
N VAL A 39 -0.04 10.71 -2.04
CA VAL A 39 -0.60 9.37 -2.19
C VAL A 39 -0.77 8.74 -0.81
N ALA A 40 -1.80 7.92 -0.64
CA ALA A 40 -2.03 7.10 0.55
C ALA A 40 -1.77 5.63 0.25
N CYS A 41 -1.08 4.94 1.16
CA CYS A 41 -1.05 3.50 1.26
C CYS A 41 -1.87 3.04 2.47
N LEU A 42 -2.83 2.13 2.27
CA LEU A 42 -3.54 1.48 3.37
C LEU A 42 -2.91 0.10 3.57
N LEU A 43 -1.72 0.05 4.17
CA LEU A 43 -0.94 -1.18 4.33
C LEU A 43 -1.64 -2.15 5.29
N ASN A 44 -1.95 -3.35 4.82
CA ASN A 44 -2.62 -4.37 5.63
C ASN A 44 -1.59 -5.39 6.14
N ILE A 45 -1.54 -5.59 7.45
CA ILE A 45 -0.66 -6.57 8.09
C ILE A 45 -1.43 -7.54 8.97
N SER A 46 -0.93 -8.76 9.08
CA SER A 46 -1.53 -9.88 9.82
C SER A 46 -1.12 -9.88 11.29
N GLU A 47 -1.27 -8.72 11.93
CA GLU A 47 -1.10 -8.54 13.37
C GLU A 47 -1.89 -7.33 13.83
N ALA A 48 -2.67 -7.47 14.91
CA ALA A 48 -3.39 -6.38 15.56
C ALA A 48 -3.31 -6.42 17.09
N ARG A 49 -2.91 -7.55 17.67
CA ARG A 49 -2.94 -7.79 19.13
C ARG A 49 -1.66 -7.29 19.80
N ARG A 50 -0.51 -7.41 19.13
CA ARG A 50 0.77 -6.86 19.57
C ARG A 50 0.93 -5.42 19.08
N LYS A 51 0.40 -4.48 19.85
CA LYS A 51 0.39 -3.04 19.52
C LYS A 51 1.80 -2.48 19.27
N ASP A 52 2.77 -2.86 20.08
CA ASP A 52 4.18 -2.45 19.96
C ASP A 52 4.80 -2.87 18.61
N LEU A 53 4.44 -4.07 18.12
CA LEU A 53 4.86 -4.55 16.81
C LEU A 53 4.24 -3.69 15.70
N VAL A 54 2.92 -3.47 15.74
CA VAL A 54 2.22 -2.65 14.74
C VAL A 54 2.79 -1.23 14.69
N GLU A 55 3.04 -0.63 15.85
CA GLU A 55 3.69 0.68 15.95
C GLU A 55 5.12 0.67 15.42
N THR A 56 5.86 -0.42 15.62
CA THR A 56 7.22 -0.58 15.07
C THR A 56 7.21 -0.65 13.55
N VAL A 57 6.23 -1.34 12.97
CA VAL A 57 6.00 -1.37 11.51
C VAL A 57 5.66 0.02 10.98
N ALA A 58 4.74 0.73 11.65
CA ALA A 58 4.37 2.09 11.28
C ALA A 58 5.57 3.06 11.35
N LYS A 59 6.42 2.93 12.39
CA LYS A 59 7.65 3.70 12.52
C LYS A 59 8.64 3.42 11.40
N ALA A 60 8.75 2.18 10.91
CA ALA A 60 9.64 1.86 9.80
C ALA A 60 9.24 2.58 8.50
N ALA A 61 7.98 2.96 8.32
CA ALA A 61 7.57 3.82 7.21
C ALA A 61 8.10 5.26 7.33
N LEU A 62 8.35 5.73 8.55
CA LEU A 62 8.68 7.13 8.84
C LEU A 62 10.18 7.41 8.90
N TYR A 63 11.01 6.39 9.11
CA TYR A 63 12.44 6.53 9.30
C TYR A 63 13.19 5.59 8.37
N ASP A 64 14.31 6.05 7.82
CA ASP A 64 15.22 5.20 7.05
C ASP A 64 16.03 4.26 7.99
N PRO A 65 16.80 3.30 7.45
CA PRO A 65 17.62 2.40 8.27
C PRO A 65 18.69 3.09 9.13
N LYS A 66 19.02 4.36 8.87
CA LYS A 66 19.95 5.17 9.66
C LYS A 66 19.23 5.98 10.74
N GLY A 67 17.91 5.87 10.86
CA GLY A 67 17.10 6.60 11.83
C GLY A 67 16.76 8.03 11.41
N VAL A 68 16.99 8.41 10.14
CA VAL A 68 16.64 9.73 9.62
C VAL A 68 15.17 9.75 9.23
N ARG A 69 14.43 10.75 9.69
CA ARG A 69 13.01 10.90 9.37
C ARG A 69 12.83 11.19 7.87
N ARG A 70 11.94 10.44 7.21
CA ARG A 70 11.55 10.68 5.81
C ARG A 70 10.68 11.93 5.74
N GLU A 71 11.19 12.95 5.06
CA GLU A 71 10.45 14.19 4.86
C GLU A 71 9.21 13.96 3.99
N GLY A 72 8.11 14.63 4.32
CA GLY A 72 6.85 14.49 3.57
C GLY A 72 6.13 13.14 3.76
N THR A 73 6.62 12.24 4.62
CA THR A 73 5.94 10.99 4.97
C THR A 73 5.34 11.06 6.38
N THR A 74 4.11 10.57 6.53
CA THR A 74 3.42 10.48 7.80
C THR A 74 2.55 9.21 7.88
N VAL A 75 2.25 8.77 9.09
CA VAL A 75 1.21 7.77 9.36
C VAL A 75 0.00 8.53 9.87
N LEU A 76 -1.09 8.51 9.11
CA LEU A 76 -2.33 9.23 9.46
C LEU A 76 -3.19 8.45 10.45
N ASN A 77 -3.21 7.12 10.31
CA ASN A 77 -4.06 6.26 11.13
C ASN A 77 -3.47 4.85 11.24
N ILE A 78 -3.77 4.18 12.35
CA ILE A 78 -3.57 2.74 12.53
C ILE A 78 -4.89 2.18 13.05
N PHE A 79 -5.59 1.44 12.20
CA PHE A 79 -6.79 0.71 12.58
C PHE A 79 -6.42 -0.74 12.92
N ASN A 80 -6.84 -1.23 14.08
CA ASN A 80 -6.54 -2.59 14.55
C ASN A 80 -7.84 -3.37 14.71
N ASP A 81 -7.94 -4.53 14.08
CA ASP A 81 -9.02 -5.48 14.27
C ASP A 81 -8.49 -6.72 15.02
N HIS A 82 -8.81 -6.81 16.31
CA HIS A 82 -8.30 -7.86 17.19
C HIS A 82 -8.90 -9.24 16.91
N ASP A 83 -10.13 -9.29 16.39
CA ASP A 83 -10.82 -10.55 16.06
C ASP A 83 -10.24 -11.14 14.78
N TYR A 84 -10.03 -10.30 13.77
CA TYR A 84 -9.36 -10.68 12.53
C TYR A 84 -7.85 -10.77 12.66
N ASN A 85 -7.28 -10.28 13.76
CA ASN A 85 -5.85 -10.13 13.99
C ASN A 85 -5.14 -9.43 12.82
N ARG A 86 -5.73 -8.34 12.35
CA ARG A 86 -5.30 -7.62 11.16
C ARG A 86 -5.34 -6.13 11.41
N SER A 87 -4.30 -5.42 10.97
CA SER A 87 -4.22 -3.98 11.08
C SER A 87 -4.06 -3.31 9.74
N VAL A 88 -4.64 -2.12 9.61
CA VAL A 88 -4.51 -1.23 8.46
C VAL A 88 -3.76 0.01 8.88
N ILE A 89 -2.57 0.20 8.34
CA ILE A 89 -1.70 1.35 8.59
C ILE A 89 -1.85 2.31 7.40
N THR A 90 -2.40 3.50 7.65
CA THR A 90 -2.56 4.53 6.62
C THR A 90 -1.30 5.39 6.56
N ILE A 91 -0.44 5.11 5.59
CA ILE A 91 0.79 5.85 5.31
C ILE A 91 0.48 6.88 4.23
N VAL A 92 0.83 8.15 4.43
CA VAL A 92 0.71 9.20 3.42
C VAL A 92 2.07 9.78 3.13
N SER A 93 2.37 9.95 1.85
CA SER A 93 3.65 10.49 1.38
C SER A 93 3.50 11.21 0.05
N ALA A 94 4.51 11.98 -0.34
CA ALA A 94 4.69 12.33 -1.74
C ALA A 94 4.85 11.07 -2.60
N ILE A 95 4.32 11.09 -3.83
CA ILE A 95 4.37 9.96 -4.76
C ILE A 95 5.80 9.45 -5.00
N ASP A 96 6.78 10.35 -5.06
CA ASP A 96 8.19 9.99 -5.30
C ASP A 96 8.85 9.30 -4.09
N SER A 97 8.21 9.30 -2.91
CA SER A 97 8.77 8.74 -1.66
C SER A 97 7.96 7.58 -1.08
N ILE A 98 6.74 7.34 -1.57
CA ILE A 98 5.84 6.33 -0.98
C ILE A 98 6.41 4.92 -1.03
N ARG A 99 7.12 4.58 -2.11
CA ARG A 99 7.68 3.24 -2.32
C ARG A 99 8.62 2.85 -1.20
N GLU A 100 9.63 3.67 -0.94
CA GLU A 100 10.64 3.40 0.08
C GLU A 100 10.03 3.32 1.50
N ALA A 101 9.05 4.18 1.79
CA ALA A 101 8.32 4.14 3.06
C ALA A 101 7.54 2.83 3.22
N VAL A 102 6.81 2.42 2.18
CA VAL A 102 6.03 1.18 2.19
C VAL A 102 6.94 -0.05 2.26
N LEU A 103 8.04 -0.09 1.49
CA LEU A 103 9.00 -1.19 1.53
C LEU A 103 9.60 -1.37 2.92
N SER A 104 10.02 -0.28 3.56
CA SER A 104 10.57 -0.32 4.92
C SER A 104 9.57 -0.90 5.93
N ALA A 105 8.29 -0.52 5.81
CA ALA A 105 7.22 -1.07 6.63
C ALA A 105 6.98 -2.56 6.35
N CYS A 106 6.94 -2.97 5.08
CA CYS A 106 6.76 -4.36 4.67
C CYS A 106 7.89 -5.25 5.20
N GLU A 107 9.15 -4.85 5.00
CA GLU A 107 10.31 -5.56 5.52
C GLU A 107 10.24 -5.72 7.05
N LYS A 108 9.85 -4.64 7.74
CA LYS A 108 9.68 -4.69 9.19
C LYS A 108 8.59 -5.66 9.61
N ALA A 109 7.43 -5.63 8.96
CA ALA A 109 6.32 -6.54 9.25
C ALA A 109 6.73 -8.00 9.04
N CYS A 110 7.34 -8.33 7.89
CA CYS A 110 7.85 -9.66 7.59
C CYS A 110 8.91 -10.15 8.59
N SER A 111 9.71 -9.24 9.15
CA SER A 111 10.73 -9.60 10.15
C SER A 111 10.17 -9.88 11.56
N LEU A 112 8.98 -9.36 11.89
CA LEU A 112 8.40 -9.42 13.24
C LEU A 112 7.21 -10.38 13.36
N ILE A 113 6.51 -10.66 12.26
CA ILE A 113 5.30 -11.47 12.24
C ILE A 113 5.64 -12.91 11.84
N ASP A 114 5.54 -13.84 12.79
CA ASP A 114 5.65 -15.28 12.50
C ASP A 114 4.29 -15.84 12.07
N MET A 115 4.13 -16.08 10.78
CA MET A 115 2.87 -16.61 10.22
C MET A 115 2.53 -18.02 10.70
N ARG A 116 3.48 -18.80 11.23
CA ARG A 116 3.21 -20.13 11.79
C ARG A 116 2.45 -20.06 13.11
N ALA A 117 2.59 -18.95 13.83
CA ALA A 117 1.90 -18.68 15.08
C ALA A 117 0.67 -17.76 14.89
N HIS A 118 0.50 -17.20 13.69
CA HIS A 118 -0.62 -16.30 13.40
C HIS A 118 -1.95 -17.07 13.43
N SER A 119 -2.93 -16.47 14.09
CA SER A 119 -4.33 -16.90 14.07
C SER A 119 -5.25 -15.69 14.13
N GLY A 120 -6.28 -15.67 13.28
CA GLY A 120 -7.24 -14.59 13.15
C GLY A 120 -8.48 -15.05 12.39
N GLY A 121 -9.61 -14.36 12.58
CA GLY A 121 -10.87 -14.70 11.92
C GLY A 121 -10.93 -14.39 10.42
N HIS A 122 -9.89 -13.77 9.85
CA HIS A 122 -9.82 -13.40 8.44
C HIS A 122 -8.72 -14.19 7.71
N PRO A 123 -8.99 -14.76 6.52
CA PRO A 123 -7.95 -15.31 5.67
C PRO A 123 -6.88 -14.25 5.37
N CYS A 124 -5.62 -14.64 5.41
CA CYS A 124 -4.50 -13.77 5.05
C CYS A 124 -3.52 -14.53 4.16
N LEU A 125 -2.81 -13.78 3.31
CA LEU A 125 -1.82 -14.33 2.38
C LEU A 125 -0.40 -14.35 2.93
N GLY A 126 -0.12 -13.59 3.99
CA GLY A 126 1.19 -13.46 4.60
C GLY A 126 1.22 -12.39 5.69
N ALA A 127 2.42 -12.05 6.17
CA ALA A 127 2.61 -11.02 7.20
C ALA A 127 2.08 -9.64 6.74
N VAL A 128 2.24 -9.35 5.45
CA VAL A 128 1.66 -8.22 4.72
C VAL A 128 0.69 -8.78 3.69
N ASP A 129 -0.58 -8.41 3.81
CA ASP A 129 -1.67 -9.02 3.05
C ASP A 129 -2.00 -8.23 1.78
N LEU A 130 -2.05 -6.90 1.90
CA LEU A 130 -2.44 -6.00 0.81
C LEU A 130 -1.75 -4.64 0.94
N ILE A 131 -1.29 -4.12 -0.20
CA ILE A 131 -0.57 -2.85 -0.31
C ILE A 131 -1.26 -1.95 -1.35
N PRO A 132 -2.48 -1.44 -1.07
CA PRO A 132 -3.20 -0.59 -2.00
C PRO A 132 -2.65 0.84 -1.94
N LEU A 133 -2.54 1.49 -3.11
CA LEU A 133 -2.13 2.89 -3.24
C LEU A 133 -3.26 3.72 -3.85
N TYR A 134 -3.57 4.85 -3.22
CA TYR A 134 -4.65 5.75 -3.62
C TYR A 134 -4.10 7.16 -3.88
N PRO A 135 -4.38 7.76 -5.05
CA PRO A 135 -4.03 9.15 -5.29
C PRO A 135 -4.84 10.04 -4.34
N LEU A 136 -4.16 11.00 -3.68
CA LEU A 136 -4.82 12.02 -2.85
C LEU A 136 -4.67 13.41 -3.45
N GLY A 137 -3.53 13.68 -4.08
CA GLY A 137 -3.24 14.95 -4.70
C GLY A 137 -3.77 15.06 -6.13
N GLU A 138 -4.16 16.27 -6.53
CA GLU A 138 -4.66 16.57 -7.88
C GLU A 138 -3.66 16.24 -9.00
N ASP A 139 -2.37 16.22 -8.69
CA ASP A 139 -1.30 15.97 -9.65
C ASP A 139 -0.77 14.51 -9.56
N VAL A 140 -1.54 13.59 -8.97
CA VAL A 140 -1.25 12.14 -8.93
C VAL A 140 -2.33 11.39 -9.68
N LEU A 141 -1.96 10.70 -10.75
CA LEU A 141 -2.87 9.87 -11.51
C LEU A 141 -2.89 8.44 -10.94
N PRO A 142 -3.98 7.68 -11.14
CA PRO A 142 -4.04 6.27 -10.77
C PRO A 142 -2.90 5.43 -11.39
N GLN A 143 -2.42 5.80 -12.58
CA GLN A 143 -1.28 5.14 -13.24
C GLN A 143 0.04 5.36 -12.51
N ASP A 144 0.22 6.50 -11.83
CA ASP A 144 1.40 6.77 -11.00
C ASP A 144 1.40 5.82 -9.79
N CYS A 145 0.25 5.69 -9.12
CA CYS A 145 0.07 4.70 -8.04
C CYS A 145 0.33 3.27 -8.54
N ALA A 146 -0.13 2.92 -9.74
CA ALA A 146 0.13 1.61 -10.34
C ALA A 146 1.61 1.39 -10.68
N SER A 147 2.34 2.46 -11.03
CA SER A 147 3.79 2.41 -11.22
C SER A 147 4.51 2.14 -9.90
N GLU A 148 4.14 2.86 -8.84
CA GLU A 148 4.72 2.68 -7.51
C GLU A 148 4.39 1.32 -6.90
N ALA A 149 3.16 0.82 -7.06
CA ALA A 149 2.77 -0.51 -6.62
C ALA A 149 3.58 -1.61 -7.32
N ARG A 150 3.80 -1.48 -8.64
CA ARG A 150 4.72 -2.36 -9.39
C ARG A 150 6.15 -2.24 -8.87
N GLY A 151 6.62 -1.03 -8.56
CA GLY A 151 7.92 -0.81 -7.96
C GLY A 151 8.09 -1.55 -6.63
N VAL A 152 7.09 -1.47 -5.75
CA VAL A 152 7.06 -2.23 -4.48
C VAL A 152 7.15 -3.75 -4.74
N TRP A 153 6.38 -4.26 -5.69
CA TRP A 153 6.39 -5.67 -6.07
C TRP A 153 7.77 -6.15 -6.57
N TYR A 154 8.40 -5.41 -7.48
CA TYR A 154 9.69 -5.80 -8.07
C TYR A 154 10.87 -5.62 -7.12
N HIS A 155 10.86 -4.58 -6.27
CA HIS A 155 12.03 -4.19 -5.50
C HIS A 155 12.06 -4.69 -4.06
N GLY A 156 10.91 -4.97 -3.42
CA GLY A 156 10.91 -5.20 -1.98
C GLY A 156 9.99 -6.30 -1.48
N VAL A 157 9.71 -7.30 -2.32
CA VAL A 157 9.25 -8.59 -1.82
C VAL A 157 9.94 -9.70 -2.61
N PRO A 158 11.16 -10.09 -2.23
CA PRO A 158 11.68 -11.34 -2.75
C PRO A 158 10.73 -12.47 -2.32
N VAL A 159 10.45 -13.35 -3.27
CA VAL A 159 9.76 -14.64 -3.09
C VAL A 159 10.34 -15.44 -1.90
N SER A 160 11.55 -15.09 -1.43
CA SER A 160 12.20 -15.64 -0.24
C SER A 160 11.61 -15.21 1.12
N LEU A 161 10.73 -14.21 1.19
CA LEU A 161 10.11 -13.74 2.45
C LEU A 161 8.71 -14.34 2.71
N GLY A 162 8.26 -15.31 1.90
CA GLY A 162 7.02 -16.05 2.14
C GLY A 162 5.74 -15.22 1.96
N LEU A 163 5.80 -14.20 1.09
CA LEU A 163 4.70 -13.26 0.88
C LEU A 163 4.12 -13.40 -0.54
N CYS A 164 2.80 -13.54 -0.64
CA CYS A 164 2.06 -13.47 -1.90
C CYS A 164 1.40 -12.09 -2.00
N VAL A 165 2.10 -11.07 -2.52
CA VAL A 165 1.46 -9.79 -2.82
C VAL A 165 0.64 -9.96 -4.09
N LEU A 166 -0.68 -9.85 -3.97
CA LEU A 166 -1.54 -9.70 -5.14
C LEU A 166 -1.49 -8.25 -5.57
N SER A 167 -1.00 -8.02 -6.80
CA SER A 167 -1.20 -6.75 -7.50
C SER A 167 -2.71 -6.59 -7.77
N ALA A 168 -3.42 -5.87 -6.91
CA ALA A 168 -4.78 -5.42 -7.22
C ALA A 168 -4.68 -4.28 -8.25
N GLY A 169 -5.35 -4.47 -9.40
CA GLY A 169 -5.36 -3.53 -10.51
C GLY A 169 -5.89 -2.15 -10.14
N VAL A 170 -5.68 -1.20 -11.05
CA VAL A 170 -6.20 0.16 -10.95
C VAL A 170 -7.73 0.11 -11.12
N GLY A 171 -8.46 0.13 -10.02
CA GLY A 171 -9.91 0.26 -10.05
C GLY A 171 -10.29 1.69 -10.41
N LEU A 172 -10.55 1.94 -11.68
CA LEU A 172 -11.28 3.14 -12.09
C LEU A 172 -12.77 2.85 -11.88
N GLU A 173 -13.37 3.41 -10.82
CA GLU A 173 -14.82 3.61 -10.83
C GLU A 173 -15.11 4.72 -11.84
N GLU A 174 -15.48 4.35 -13.06
CA GLU A 174 -16.22 5.27 -13.92
C GLU A 174 -17.65 5.34 -13.39
N SER A 175 -18.04 6.55 -12.97
CA SER A 175 -19.43 6.90 -12.64
C SER A 175 -20.23 7.22 -13.90
#